data_AF-A0A9R0YNJ6-F1
#
_entry.id   AF-A0A9R0YNJ6-F1
#
_cell.length_a   1.000
_cell.length_b   1.000
_cell.length_c   1.000
_cell.angle_alpha   90.00
_cell.angle_beta   90.00
_cell.angle_gamma   90.00
#
_symmetry.space_group_name_H-M   'P 1'
#
loop_
_entity.id
_entity.type
_entity.pdbx_description
1 polymer ?
#
loop_
_entity_poly.entity_id
_entity_poly.type
_entity_poly.pdbx_seq_one_letter_code
_entity_poly.pdbx_strand_id
1 'polypeptide(L)'
;MEPSTGFRASVWSCFKFLPFFCGLLLLGIIKGVLFGPWAWLIMAIGISALVLGLWPMHVIWTYYCIIRTKLVGPVVKLLLLISVSGILVLWLIVGILGSVLAGLAYGFLAPGMATFDALGEGKERPLVHCFVVYL
;
A
#
# COMPACT_ATOMS: atom_id res chain seq x y z
N MET A 1 41.94 -5.45 11.78
CA MET A 1 41.42 -6.38 10.74
C MET A 1 40.91 -7.61 11.48
N GLU A 2 39.66 -7.54 11.96
CA GLU A 2 39.03 -8.61 12.71
C GLU A 2 38.37 -9.60 11.72
N PRO A 3 38.44 -10.90 11.99
CA PRO A 3 38.23 -11.94 10.98
C PRO A 3 36.75 -12.10 10.61
N SER A 4 36.53 -12.46 9.35
CA SER A 4 35.26 -12.72 8.66
C SER A 4 34.40 -13.85 9.24
N THR A 5 34.80 -14.46 10.35
CA THR A 5 34.06 -15.50 11.07
C THR A 5 32.82 -14.96 11.78
N GLY A 6 32.84 -13.71 12.25
CA GLY A 6 31.67 -13.07 12.88
C GLY A 6 30.50 -12.87 11.90
N PHE A 7 30.79 -12.40 10.68
CA PHE A 7 29.78 -12.21 9.64
C PHE A 7 29.17 -13.55 9.19
N ARG A 8 30.00 -14.58 8.99
CA ARG A 8 29.53 -15.90 8.55
C ARG A 8 28.70 -16.63 9.61
N ALA A 9 29.06 -16.49 10.89
CA ALA A 9 28.27 -17.01 12.00
C ALA A 9 26.94 -16.23 12.18
N SER A 10 26.96 -14.91 11.97
CA SER A 10 25.74 -14.08 11.96
C SER A 10 24.79 -14.47 10.82
N VAL A 11 25.32 -14.67 9.61
CA VAL A 11 24.54 -15.14 8.44
C VAL A 11 23.98 -16.55 8.68
N TRP A 12 24.74 -17.45 9.32
CA TRP A 12 24.28 -18.80 9.64
C TRP A 12 23.18 -18.81 10.72
N SER A 13 23.29 -17.93 11.71
CA SER A 13 22.23 -17.70 12.71
C SER A 13 20.97 -17.11 12.06
N CYS A 14 21.14 -16.15 11.15
CA CYS A 14 20.06 -15.57 10.35
C CYS A 14 19.35 -16.64 9.49
N PHE A 15 20.09 -17.55 8.88
CA PHE A 15 19.53 -18.66 8.10
C PHE A 15 18.73 -19.64 8.98
N LYS A 16 19.15 -19.86 10.23
CA LYS A 16 18.41 -20.68 11.22
C LYS A 16 17.16 -20.00 11.77
N PHE A 17 17.13 -18.67 11.76
CA PHE A 17 15.99 -17.85 12.16
C PHE A 17 14.93 -17.73 11.05
N LEU A 18 15.36 -17.84 9.79
CA LEU A 18 14.52 -17.78 8.60
C LEU A 18 13.31 -18.75 8.59
N PRO A 19 13.42 -20.05 8.98
CA PRO A 19 12.26 -20.94 9.03
C PRO A 19 11.24 -20.55 10.12
N PHE A 20 11.71 -20.02 11.25
CA PHE A 20 10.84 -19.51 12.32
C PHE A 20 10.10 -18.24 11.88
N PHE A 21 10.82 -17.32 11.22
CA PHE A 21 10.25 -16.14 10.58
C PHE A 21 9.21 -16.53 9.52
N CYS A 22 9.54 -17.48 8.64
CA CYS A 22 8.64 -17.96 7.60
C CYS A 22 7.36 -18.57 8.21
N GLY A 23 7.47 -19.29 9.33
CA GLY A 23 6.31 -19.82 10.07
C GLY A 23 5.40 -18.72 10.66
N LEU A 24 5.98 -17.70 11.30
CA LEU A 24 5.23 -16.55 11.81
C LEU A 24 4.61 -15.72 10.67
N LEU A 25 5.33 -15.58 9.55
CA LEU A 25 4.87 -14.91 8.34
C LEU A 25 3.71 -15.67 7.69
N LEU A 26 3.78 -17.00 7.61
CA LEU A 26 2.67 -17.85 7.18
C LEU A 26 1.45 -17.72 8.10
N LEU A 27 1.66 -17.71 9.43
CA LEU A 27 0.57 -17.55 10.41
C LEU A 27 -0.08 -16.15 10.31
N GLY A 28 0.74 -15.12 10.10
CA GLY A 28 0.31 -13.75 9.83
C GLY A 28 -0.43 -13.62 8.50
N ILE A 29 0.03 -14.28 7.44
CA ILE A 29 -0.65 -14.34 6.14
C ILE A 29 -1.96 -15.12 6.27
N ILE A 30 -2.04 -16.21 7.03
CA ILE A 30 -3.29 -16.97 7.18
C ILE A 30 -4.36 -16.11 7.89
N LYS A 31 -4.00 -15.42 8.99
CA LYS A 31 -4.91 -14.45 9.63
C LYS A 31 -5.19 -13.24 8.72
N GLY A 32 -4.17 -12.78 8.02
CA GLY A 32 -4.24 -11.69 7.06
C GLY A 32 -5.04 -12.02 5.81
N VAL A 33 -5.17 -13.27 5.39
CA VAL A 33 -6.01 -13.70 4.27
C VAL A 33 -7.46 -13.85 4.72
N LEU A 34 -7.70 -14.11 6.01
CA LEU A 34 -9.05 -14.15 6.56
C LEU A 34 -9.64 -12.73 6.73
N PHE A 35 -8.85 -11.78 7.25
CA PHE A 35 -9.28 -10.38 7.46
C PHE A 35 -8.86 -9.40 6.34
N GLY A 36 -7.90 -9.78 5.51
CA GLY A 36 -7.35 -8.94 4.45
C GLY A 36 -8.29 -8.65 3.29
N PRO A 37 -9.21 -9.56 2.87
CA PRO A 37 -10.22 -9.23 1.89
C PRO A 37 -11.11 -8.07 2.36
N TRP A 38 -11.40 -8.01 3.65
CA TRP A 38 -12.15 -6.90 4.26
C TRP A 38 -11.35 -5.61 4.29
N ALA A 39 -10.08 -5.65 4.72
CA ALA A 39 -9.21 -4.47 4.72
C ALA A 39 -8.96 -3.94 3.29
N TRP A 40 -8.78 -4.85 2.33
CA TRP A 40 -8.66 -4.56 0.90
C TRP A 40 -9.91 -3.87 0.37
N LEU A 41 -11.11 -4.38 0.71
CA LEU A 41 -12.38 -3.79 0.32
C LEU A 41 -12.52 -2.36 0.85
N ILE A 42 -12.24 -2.15 2.14
CA ILE A 42 -12.36 -0.83 2.77
C ILE A 42 -11.37 0.17 2.13
N MET A 43 -10.12 -0.24 1.90
CA MET A 43 -9.12 0.61 1.24
C MET A 43 -9.48 0.89 -0.22
N ALA A 44 -9.91 -0.11 -0.96
CA ALA A 44 -10.32 0.05 -2.36
C ALA A 44 -11.53 1.00 -2.48
N ILE A 45 -12.53 0.87 -1.61
CA ILE A 45 -13.67 1.78 -1.54
C ILE A 45 -13.22 3.18 -1.15
N GLY A 46 -12.37 3.31 -0.13
CA GLY A 46 -11.90 4.61 0.37
C GLY A 46 -11.13 5.40 -0.68
N ILE A 47 -10.14 4.78 -1.35
CA ILE A 47 -9.37 5.44 -2.42
C ILE A 47 -10.28 5.72 -3.62
N SER A 48 -11.17 4.79 -4.00
CA SER A 48 -12.11 5.03 -5.11
C SER A 48 -13.06 6.19 -4.82
N ALA A 49 -13.56 6.31 -3.58
CA ALA A 49 -14.40 7.42 -3.15
C ALA A 49 -13.61 8.75 -3.15
N LEU A 50 -12.36 8.74 -2.71
CA LEU A 50 -11.46 9.90 -2.81
C LEU A 50 -11.25 10.31 -4.27
N VAL A 51 -10.92 9.36 -5.14
CA VAL A 51 -10.74 9.61 -6.58
C VAL A 51 -12.03 10.20 -7.17
N LEU A 52 -13.19 9.57 -6.96
CA LEU A 52 -14.46 10.04 -7.50
C LEU A 52 -14.98 11.34 -6.87
N GLY A 53 -14.63 11.64 -5.62
CA GLY A 53 -15.03 12.87 -4.93
C GLY A 53 -14.14 14.07 -5.27
N LEU A 54 -12.82 13.85 -5.37
CA LEU A 54 -11.86 14.91 -5.71
C LEU A 54 -11.86 15.23 -7.21
N TRP A 55 -12.12 14.24 -8.06
CA TRP A 55 -12.15 14.39 -9.51
C TRP A 55 -13.13 15.46 -10.00
N PRO A 56 -14.44 15.48 -9.65
CA PRO A 56 -15.40 16.48 -10.12
C PRO A 56 -15.02 17.89 -9.65
N MET A 57 -14.46 18.03 -8.45
CA MET A 57 -13.95 19.31 -7.94
C MET A 57 -12.83 19.84 -8.86
N HIS A 58 -11.88 18.99 -9.23
CA HIS A 58 -10.80 19.36 -10.14
C HIS A 58 -11.29 19.62 -11.57
N VAL A 59 -12.24 18.83 -12.07
CA VAL A 59 -12.89 19.03 -13.37
C VAL A 59 -13.50 20.43 -13.42
N ILE A 60 -14.39 20.73 -12.47
CA ILE A 60 -15.10 22.01 -12.44
C ILE A 60 -14.12 23.19 -12.34
N TRP A 61 -13.12 23.09 -11.45
CA TRP A 61 -12.14 24.16 -11.25
C TRP A 61 -11.25 24.40 -12.48
N THR A 62 -10.76 23.34 -13.11
CA THR A 62 -9.92 23.46 -14.32
C THR A 62 -10.69 24.06 -15.49
N TYR A 63 -11.91 23.60 -15.76
CA TYR A 63 -12.76 24.20 -16.80
C TYR A 63 -13.10 25.65 -16.49
N TYR A 64 -13.40 25.98 -15.22
CA TYR A 64 -13.66 27.35 -14.80
C TYR A 64 -12.46 28.28 -15.03
N CYS A 65 -11.25 27.84 -14.65
CA CYS A 65 -10.02 28.59 -14.90
C CYS A 65 -9.80 28.83 -16.40
N ILE A 66 -9.92 27.80 -17.24
CA ILE A 66 -9.75 27.92 -18.69
C ILE A 66 -10.74 28.95 -19.24
N ILE A 67 -12.03 28.87 -18.87
CA ILE A 67 -13.05 29.81 -19.37
C ILE A 67 -12.73 31.25 -18.97
N ARG A 68 -12.29 31.48 -17.73
CA ARG A 68 -12.04 32.82 -17.16
C ARG A 68 -10.75 33.48 -17.66
N THR A 69 -9.77 32.73 -18.14
CA THR A 69 -8.52 33.31 -18.65
C THR A 69 -8.75 34.21 -19.87
N LYS A 70 -8.29 35.47 -19.76
CA LYS A 70 -8.37 36.51 -20.81
C LYS A 70 -7.08 36.64 -21.63
N LEU A 71 -6.01 35.96 -21.21
CA LEU A 71 -4.64 36.11 -21.74
C LEU A 71 -4.30 35.09 -22.85
N VAL A 72 -5.20 34.16 -23.15
CA VAL A 72 -4.98 33.06 -24.09
C VAL A 72 -5.93 33.20 -25.28
N GLY A 73 -5.39 33.12 -26.50
CA GLY A 73 -6.17 33.18 -27.73
C GLY A 73 -7.17 32.02 -27.88
N PRO A 74 -8.18 32.13 -28.76
CA PRO A 74 -9.23 31.11 -28.91
C PRO A 74 -8.68 29.71 -29.23
N VAL A 75 -7.63 29.64 -30.05
CA VAL A 75 -7.00 28.38 -30.49
C VAL A 75 -6.28 27.66 -29.35
N VAL A 76 -5.46 28.37 -28.57
CA VAL A 76 -4.76 27.79 -27.42
C VAL A 76 -5.73 27.39 -26.30
N LYS A 77 -6.88 28.07 -26.19
CA LYS A 77 -7.95 27.72 -25.26
C LYS A 77 -8.57 26.35 -25.60
N LEU A 78 -8.82 26.09 -26.89
CA LEU A 78 -9.30 24.79 -27.38
C LEU A 78 -8.25 23.69 -27.18
N LEU A 79 -6.98 23.97 -27.46
CA LEU A 79 -5.89 23.02 -27.28
C LEU A 79 -5.74 22.60 -25.80
N LEU A 80 -5.81 23.57 -24.88
CA LEU A 80 -5.79 23.32 -23.44
C LEU A 80 -7.00 22.51 -22.99
N LEU A 81 -8.20 22.78 -23.52
CA LEU A 81 -9.40 22.02 -23.19
C LEU A 81 -9.24 20.53 -23.52
N ILE A 82 -8.73 20.23 -24.72
CA ILE A 82 -8.47 18.87 -25.20
C ILE A 82 -7.38 18.19 -24.36
N SER A 83 -6.27 18.89 -24.12
CA SER A 83 -5.15 18.35 -23.34
C SER A 83 -5.54 18.07 -21.89
N VAL A 84 -6.30 18.97 -21.26
CA VAL A 84 -6.78 18.80 -19.88
C VAL A 84 -7.78 17.67 -19.80
N SER A 85 -8.71 17.57 -20.76
CA SER A 85 -9.65 16.45 -20.82
C SER A 85 -8.91 15.11 -20.90
N GLY A 86 -7.87 14.99 -21.75
CA GLY A 86 -7.04 13.80 -21.84
C GLY A 86 -6.34 13.43 -20.52
N ILE A 87 -5.71 14.43 -19.88
CA ILE A 87 -5.03 14.24 -18.58
C ILE A 87 -6.01 13.79 -17.48
N LEU A 88 -7.23 14.34 -17.47
CA LEU A 88 -8.26 14.01 -16.48
C LEU A 88 -8.72 12.55 -16.57
N VAL A 89 -8.85 12.04 -17.79
CA VAL A 89 -9.22 10.64 -18.05
C VAL A 89 -8.06 9.71 -17.70
N LEU A 90 -6.84 10.06 -18.09
CA LEU A 90 -5.64 9.30 -17.74
C LEU A 90 -5.49 9.17 -16.21
N TRP A 91 -5.70 10.27 -15.48
CA TRP A 91 -5.64 10.28 -14.02
C TRP A 91 -6.66 9.34 -13.38
N LEU A 92 -7.87 9.25 -13.95
CA LEU A 92 -8.90 8.34 -13.46
C LEU A 92 -8.49 6.87 -13.63
N ILE A 93 -7.91 6.52 -14.79
CA ILE A 93 -7.42 5.17 -15.08
C ILE A 93 -6.29 4.80 -14.12
N VAL A 94 -5.30 5.68 -13.96
CA VAL A 94 -4.17 5.47 -13.03
C VAL A 94 -4.67 5.40 -11.59
N GLY A 95 -5.68 6.20 -11.22
CA GLY A 95 -6.31 6.17 -9.90
C GLY A 95 -6.95 4.82 -9.61
N ILE A 96 -7.73 4.26 -10.53
CA ILE A 96 -8.37 2.94 -10.36
C ILE A 96 -7.32 1.83 -10.26
N LEU A 97 -6.33 1.82 -11.16
CA LEU A 97 -5.25 0.83 -11.14
C LEU A 97 -4.44 0.94 -9.85
N GLY A 98 -4.15 2.17 -9.43
CA GLY A 98 -3.46 2.50 -8.19
C GLY A 98 -4.22 2.03 -6.95
N SER A 99 -5.55 2.17 -6.90
CA SER A 99 -6.37 1.66 -5.80
C SER A 99 -6.24 0.15 -5.62
N VAL A 100 -6.25 -0.61 -6.73
CA VAL A 100 -6.11 -2.07 -6.70
C VAL A 100 -4.72 -2.48 -6.21
N LEU A 101 -3.68 -1.85 -6.75
CA LEU A 101 -2.29 -2.07 -6.37
C LEU A 101 -2.01 -1.68 -4.91
N ALA A 102 -2.51 -0.52 -4.46
CA ALA A 102 -2.35 -0.03 -3.11
C ALA A 102 -3.06 -0.95 -2.10
N GLY A 103 -4.27 -1.42 -2.43
CA GLY A 103 -4.97 -2.39 -1.61
C GLY A 103 -4.23 -3.73 -1.50
N LEU A 104 -3.68 -4.23 -2.60
CA LEU A 104 -2.88 -5.47 -2.61
C LEU A 104 -1.60 -5.31 -1.79
N ALA A 105 -0.89 -4.20 -2.00
CA ALA A 105 0.32 -3.86 -1.26
C ALA A 105 0.03 -3.72 0.24
N TYR A 106 -1.07 -3.06 0.61
CA TYR A 106 -1.47 -2.93 2.02
C TYR A 106 -1.80 -4.30 2.65
N GLY A 107 -2.55 -5.15 1.94
CA GLY A 107 -2.88 -6.50 2.40
C GLY A 107 -1.65 -7.41 2.58
N PHE A 108 -0.61 -7.22 1.78
CA PHE A 108 0.62 -8.03 1.85
C PHE A 108 1.67 -7.46 2.81
N LEU A 109 1.80 -6.13 2.89
CA LEU A 109 2.83 -5.47 3.71
C LEU A 109 2.45 -5.39 5.18
N ALA A 110 1.16 -5.29 5.52
CA ALA A 110 0.72 -5.20 6.92
C ALA A 110 1.11 -6.44 7.76
N PRO A 111 0.92 -7.69 7.29
CA PRO A 111 1.44 -8.89 7.97
C PRO A 111 2.96 -8.90 8.08
N GLY A 112 3.67 -8.44 7.04
CA GLY A 112 5.13 -8.36 7.05
C GLY A 112 5.66 -7.42 8.14
N MET A 113 5.12 -6.21 8.25
CA MET A 113 5.51 -5.26 9.30
C MET A 113 5.21 -5.78 10.70
N ALA A 114 4.04 -6.40 10.91
CA ALA A 114 3.68 -7.01 12.19
C ALA A 114 4.64 -8.14 12.61
N THR A 115 5.13 -8.93 11.64
CA THR A 115 6.12 -9.98 11.94
C THR A 115 7.48 -9.42 12.28
N PHE A 116 7.95 -8.33 11.64
CA PHE A 116 9.22 -7.69 12.01
C PHE A 116 9.16 -7.05 13.39
N ASP A 117 8.03 -6.43 13.75
CA ASP A 117 7.80 -5.84 15.07
C ASP A 117 7.85 -6.91 16.18
N ALA A 118 7.17 -8.05 15.96
CA ALA A 118 7.21 -9.19 16.88
C ALA A 118 8.60 -9.82 17.05
N LEU A 119 9.52 -9.65 16.09
CA LEU A 119 10.91 -10.08 16.21
C LEU A 119 11.79 -9.06 16.93
N GLY A 120 11.48 -7.76 16.81
CA GLY A 120 12.17 -6.67 17.51
C GLY A 120 11.93 -6.68 19.02
N GLU A 121 10.77 -7.16 19.46
CA GLU A 121 10.42 -7.24 20.89
C GLU A 121 11.11 -8.38 21.67
N GLY A 122 11.90 -9.25 21.03
CA GLY A 122 12.84 -10.13 21.74
C GLY A 122 12.28 -10.94 22.91
N LYS A 123 10.98 -11.27 22.92
CA LYS A 123 10.35 -11.93 24.06
C LYS A 123 10.41 -13.44 23.92
N GLU A 124 11.39 -14.00 24.60
CA GLU A 124 11.57 -15.42 24.80
C GLU A 124 10.30 -16.03 25.43
N ARG A 125 9.68 -16.99 24.71
CA ARG A 125 8.60 -17.91 25.14
C ARG A 125 7.13 -17.39 25.05
N PRO A 126 6.52 -17.28 23.85
CA PRO A 126 5.07 -17.07 23.71
C PRO A 126 4.25 -18.35 23.48
N LEU A 127 4.88 -19.47 23.07
CA LEU A 127 4.16 -20.60 22.46
C LEU A 127 3.27 -21.40 23.43
N VAL A 128 3.61 -21.47 24.72
CA VAL A 128 2.82 -22.24 25.70
C VAL A 128 1.63 -21.46 26.27
N HIS A 129 1.68 -20.13 26.30
CA HIS A 129 0.58 -19.31 26.83
C HIS A 129 -0.49 -19.01 25.76
N CYS A 130 -0.13 -19.10 24.48
CA CYS A 130 -1.07 -18.93 23.35
C CYS A 130 -2.01 -20.15 23.18
N PHE A 131 -1.62 -21.33 23.66
CA PHE A 131 -2.50 -22.51 23.63
C PHE A 131 -3.52 -22.53 24.79
N VAL A 132 -3.17 -21.94 25.95
CA VAL A 132 -4.01 -22.00 27.17
C VAL A 132 -5.09 -20.92 27.21
N VAL A 133 -4.94 -19.82 26.46
CA VAL A 133 -5.91 -18.71 26.42
C VAL A 133 -6.95 -18.88 25.28
N TYR A 134 -6.76 -19.88 24.41
CA TYR A 134 -7.63 -20.15 23.26
C TYR A 134 -8.33 -21.53 23.33
N LEU A 135 -8.49 -22.09 24.55
CA LEU A 135 -9.49 -23.14 24.84
C LEU A 135 -10.66 -22.51 25.61
#